data_AF-A0A3N1V775-F1
#
_entry.id   AF-A0A3N1V775-F1
#
_cell.length_a   1.000
_cell.length_b   1.000
_cell.length_c   1.000
_cell.angle_alpha   90.00
_cell.angle_beta   90.00
_cell.angle_gamma   90.00
#
_symmetry.space_group_name_H-M   'P 1'
#
loop_
_entity.id
_entity.type
_entity.pdbx_description
1 polymer ?
#
loop_
_entity_poly.entity_id
_entity_poly.type
_entity_poly.pdbx_seq_one_letter_code
_entity_poly.pdbx_strand_id
1 'polypeptide(L)'
;MNPTRAALVLTATALAPVLLLSTPSFAAGTGAAPTAPAVAAVVDSDADNAVAIARLLADPASGRAVKREAQKALDGTPADRVAFLTTGLAIAQDEDNRVAITKILADPATGRGVKREANKALDGTAADRAAFLKTGLRLAQAEDDRVAVTRILARPGISDTLRAAAQKAIEGTPEELRYFVTVGQYQV
;
A
#
# COMPACT_ATOMS: atom_id res chain seq x y z
N MET A 1 6.73 33.04 30.88
CA MET A 1 7.94 33.88 31.06
C MET A 1 9.02 33.33 30.16
N ASN A 2 9.29 34.03 29.05
CA ASN A 2 10.40 33.72 28.15
C ASN A 2 11.70 34.27 28.76
N PRO A 3 12.85 33.68 28.44
CA PRO A 3 14.08 34.45 28.33
C PRO A 3 14.59 34.45 26.88
N THR A 4 14.47 35.61 26.25
CA THR A 4 15.26 36.07 25.09
C THR A 4 16.51 36.79 25.61
N ARG A 5 17.68 36.57 24.98
CA ARG A 5 18.81 37.50 24.71
C ARG A 5 20.07 36.68 24.38
N ALA A 6 20.56 36.68 23.14
CA ALA A 6 21.33 37.72 22.42
C ALA A 6 22.83 37.70 22.76
N ALA A 7 23.68 37.41 21.77
CA ALA A 7 25.06 37.87 21.69
C ALA A 7 25.52 37.90 20.22
N LEU A 8 25.99 39.07 19.81
CA LEU A 8 26.52 39.48 18.51
C LEU A 8 27.97 39.91 18.75
N VAL A 9 28.95 39.41 17.98
CA VAL A 9 30.28 40.06 17.88
C VAL A 9 30.81 39.97 16.45
N LEU A 10 31.31 41.13 16.00
CA LEU A 10 31.86 41.51 14.72
C LEU A 10 33.32 41.05 14.50
N THR A 11 33.63 40.84 13.21
CA THR A 11 34.84 41.19 12.42
C THR A 11 36.25 40.86 12.93
N ALA A 12 37.01 40.17 12.06
CA ALA A 12 38.44 40.39 11.90
C ALA A 12 38.83 40.28 10.41
N THR A 13 39.42 41.36 9.89
CA THR A 13 40.06 41.52 8.59
C THR A 13 41.47 40.92 8.61
N ALA A 14 41.90 40.25 7.53
CA ALA A 14 43.32 40.10 7.21
C ALA A 14 43.59 39.76 5.73
N LEU A 15 44.33 40.67 5.10
CA LEU A 15 45.32 40.54 4.02
C LEU A 15 45.16 39.49 2.89
N ALA A 16 45.11 40.04 1.66
CA ALA A 16 45.33 39.35 0.39
C ALA A 16 46.81 39.03 0.12
N PRO A 17 47.08 38.07 -0.79
CA PRO A 17 48.08 38.27 -1.82
C PRO A 17 47.53 38.09 -3.23
N VAL A 18 47.96 38.99 -4.10
CA VAL A 18 47.77 39.05 -5.55
C VAL A 18 48.52 37.90 -6.23
N LEU A 19 47.84 37.14 -7.10
CA LEU A 19 48.48 36.29 -8.13
C LEU A 19 47.66 36.33 -9.44
N LEU A 20 48.21 37.14 -10.36
CA LEU A 20 48.27 37.03 -11.82
C LEU A 20 47.09 36.46 -12.64
N LEU A 21 46.52 37.38 -13.43
CA LEU A 21 45.63 37.18 -14.57
C LEU A 21 46.14 36.11 -15.56
N SER A 22 45.34 35.06 -15.78
CA SER A 22 45.25 34.42 -17.09
C SER A 22 43.83 34.61 -17.61
N THR A 23 43.67 35.48 -18.60
CA THR A 23 42.38 35.71 -19.27
C THR A 23 42.14 34.60 -20.29
N PRO A 24 41.04 33.83 -20.22
CA PRO A 24 40.57 33.10 -21.39
C PRO A 24 39.92 34.10 -22.35
N SER A 25 40.42 34.12 -23.59
CA SER A 25 39.84 34.86 -24.70
C SER A 25 38.55 34.16 -25.15
N PHE A 26 37.39 34.81 -25.02
CA PHE A 26 36.12 34.29 -25.53
C PHE A 26 35.85 34.89 -26.91
N ALA A 27 35.97 34.05 -27.95
CA ALA A 27 35.37 34.32 -29.24
C ALA A 27 33.84 34.17 -29.09
N ALA A 28 33.11 35.24 -29.43
CA ALA A 28 31.66 35.22 -29.53
C ALA A 28 31.24 34.29 -30.70
N GLY A 29 30.99 33.02 -30.37
CA GLY A 29 30.28 32.08 -31.21
C GLY A 29 28.86 31.92 -30.68
N THR A 30 27.87 32.36 -31.45
CA THR A 30 26.46 32.02 -31.27
C THR A 30 26.28 30.49 -31.33
N GLY A 31 25.92 29.84 -30.22
CA GLY A 31 25.56 28.43 -30.26
C GLY A 31 25.37 27.76 -28.90
N ALA A 32 24.11 27.36 -28.64
CA ALA A 32 23.65 26.31 -27.72
C ALA A 32 23.81 26.51 -26.20
N ALA A 33 22.65 26.50 -25.53
CA ALA A 33 22.47 26.49 -24.08
C ALA A 33 23.13 25.25 -23.41
N PRO A 34 23.50 25.34 -22.11
CA PRO A 34 24.08 24.21 -21.40
C PRO A 34 23.01 23.14 -21.14
N THR A 35 23.17 21.98 -21.77
CA THR A 35 22.47 20.75 -21.41
C THR A 35 23.05 20.23 -20.09
N ALA A 36 22.26 20.39 -19.02
CA ALA A 36 22.47 19.63 -17.79
C ALA A 36 22.39 18.12 -18.10
N PRO A 37 23.16 17.26 -17.42
CA PRO A 37 23.07 15.83 -17.64
C PRO A 37 21.75 15.35 -17.04
N ALA A 38 20.77 15.06 -17.90
CA ALA A 38 19.58 14.32 -17.52
C ALA A 38 19.99 12.88 -17.19
N VAL A 39 20.29 12.65 -15.91
CA VAL A 39 20.38 11.32 -15.37
C VAL A 39 18.97 10.71 -15.32
N ALA A 40 18.79 9.67 -16.12
CA ALA A 40 17.80 8.59 -15.98
C ALA A 40 16.30 8.97 -16.01
N ALA A 41 15.71 8.96 -17.20
CA ALA A 41 14.28 8.71 -17.38
C ALA A 41 14.12 7.43 -18.22
N VAL A 42 14.30 6.26 -17.58
CA VAL A 42 13.81 4.99 -18.15
C VAL A 42 12.58 4.59 -17.37
N VAL A 43 11.45 5.16 -17.77
CA VAL A 43 10.13 4.54 -17.64
C VAL A 43 9.33 5.12 -18.80
N ASP A 44 9.47 4.47 -19.96
CA ASP A 44 8.61 4.65 -21.13
C ASP A 44 8.50 6.10 -21.67
N SER A 45 7.83 6.30 -22.82
CA SER A 45 7.55 7.68 -23.26
C SER A 45 6.52 8.32 -22.31
N ASP A 46 6.45 9.64 -22.24
CA ASP A 46 5.40 10.31 -21.45
C ASP A 46 3.98 9.85 -21.85
N ALA A 47 3.79 9.57 -23.14
CA ALA A 47 2.53 9.02 -23.66
C ALA A 47 2.23 7.63 -23.08
N ASP A 48 3.22 6.76 -23.00
CA ASP A 48 3.08 5.42 -22.42
C ASP A 48 2.79 5.49 -20.92
N ASN A 49 3.43 6.41 -20.18
CA ASN A 49 3.11 6.68 -18.78
C ASN A 49 1.66 7.15 -18.59
N ALA A 50 1.19 8.05 -19.45
CA ALA A 50 -0.21 8.48 -19.44
C ALA A 50 -1.18 7.31 -19.72
N VAL A 51 -0.85 6.44 -20.68
CA VAL A 51 -1.63 5.24 -20.99
C VAL A 51 -1.65 4.26 -19.81
N ALA A 52 -0.51 4.04 -19.14
CA ALA A 52 -0.43 3.17 -17.96
C ALA A 52 -1.33 3.68 -16.83
N ILE A 53 -1.31 4.99 -16.55
CA ILE A 53 -2.16 5.59 -15.53
C ILE A 53 -3.64 5.54 -15.93
N ALA A 54 -3.96 5.77 -17.21
CA ALA A 54 -5.33 5.63 -17.71
C ALA A 54 -5.88 4.20 -17.56
N ARG A 55 -5.04 3.17 -17.76
CA ARG A 55 -5.42 1.77 -17.49
C ARG A 55 -5.74 1.53 -16.02
N LEU A 56 -4.96 2.10 -15.09
CA LEU A 56 -5.24 2.03 -13.67
C LEU A 56 -6.58 2.70 -13.31
N LEU A 57 -6.92 3.83 -13.94
CA LEU A 57 -8.21 4.49 -13.73
C LEU A 57 -9.39 3.65 -14.25
N ALA A 58 -9.22 3.01 -15.40
CA ALA A 58 -10.23 2.16 -16.01
C ALA A 58 -10.43 0.82 -15.28
N ASP A 59 -9.42 0.36 -14.53
CA ASP A 59 -9.53 -0.87 -13.76
C ASP A 59 -10.58 -0.73 -12.64
N PRO A 60 -11.65 -1.54 -12.64
CA PRO A 60 -12.63 -1.54 -11.56
C PRO A 60 -12.03 -1.99 -10.22
N ALA A 61 -10.93 -2.75 -10.22
CA ALA A 61 -10.23 -3.18 -9.01
C ALA A 61 -9.41 -2.05 -8.36
N SER A 62 -9.10 -0.97 -9.09
CA SER A 62 -8.40 0.17 -8.52
C SER A 62 -9.23 0.87 -7.43
N GLY A 63 -8.62 1.01 -6.27
CA GLY A 63 -9.22 1.66 -5.11
C GLY A 63 -9.35 3.18 -5.27
N ARG A 64 -9.98 3.80 -4.28
CA ARG A 64 -10.35 5.23 -4.33
C ARG A 64 -9.11 6.11 -4.27
N ALA A 65 -8.13 5.75 -3.45
CA ALA A 65 -6.88 6.49 -3.34
C ALA A 65 -6.07 6.37 -4.64
N VAL A 66 -5.95 5.15 -5.19
CA VAL A 66 -5.27 4.95 -6.48
C VAL A 66 -5.91 5.79 -7.58
N LYS A 67 -7.24 5.78 -7.70
CA LYS A 67 -7.94 6.58 -8.73
C LYS A 67 -7.73 8.08 -8.54
N ARG A 68 -7.77 8.56 -7.30
CA ARG A 68 -7.56 9.97 -6.97
C ARG A 68 -6.16 10.45 -7.34
N GLU A 69 -5.13 9.72 -6.93
CA GLU A 69 -3.74 10.10 -7.21
C GLU A 69 -3.37 9.88 -8.69
N ALA A 70 -3.93 8.86 -9.34
CA ALA A 70 -3.79 8.64 -10.78
C ALA A 70 -4.36 9.81 -11.59
N GLN A 71 -5.57 10.27 -11.28
CA GLN A 71 -6.17 11.42 -11.96
C GLN A 71 -5.31 12.67 -11.77
N LYS A 72 -4.86 12.94 -10.54
CA LYS A 72 -3.98 14.07 -10.23
C LYS A 72 -2.68 14.02 -11.05
N ALA A 73 -2.11 12.84 -11.25
CA ALA A 73 -0.90 12.67 -12.07
C ALA A 73 -1.17 12.92 -13.56
N LEU A 74 -2.34 12.54 -14.08
CA LEU A 74 -2.74 12.85 -15.46
C LEU A 74 -2.99 14.33 -15.69
N ASP A 75 -3.59 15.02 -14.71
CA ASP A 75 -3.86 16.46 -14.78
C ASP A 75 -2.56 17.30 -14.62
N GLY A 76 -1.45 16.67 -14.25
CA GLY A 76 -0.16 17.28 -14.02
C GLY A 76 0.83 17.20 -15.18
N THR A 77 2.11 17.35 -14.84
CA THR A 77 3.24 17.33 -15.76
C THR A 77 3.73 15.89 -16.05
N PRO A 78 4.56 15.69 -17.09
CA PRO A 78 5.26 14.41 -17.29
C PRO A 78 6.01 13.91 -16.05
N ALA A 79 6.60 14.82 -15.28
CA ALA A 79 7.30 14.48 -14.05
C ALA A 79 6.34 13.94 -12.97
N ASP A 80 5.11 14.45 -12.89
CA ASP A 80 4.09 13.98 -11.94
C ASP A 80 3.63 12.56 -12.27
N ARG A 81 3.50 12.22 -13.57
CA ARG A 81 3.19 10.86 -14.03
C ARG A 81 4.28 9.87 -13.64
N VAL A 82 5.54 10.23 -13.86
CA VAL A 82 6.69 9.42 -13.44
C VAL A 82 6.73 9.26 -11.92
N ALA A 83 6.54 10.34 -11.16
CA ALA A 83 6.54 10.30 -9.70
C ALA A 83 5.42 9.39 -9.13
N PHE A 84 4.23 9.46 -9.72
CA PHE A 84 3.11 8.59 -9.36
C PHE A 84 3.44 7.12 -9.64
N LEU A 85 3.89 6.79 -10.85
CA LEU A 85 4.21 5.40 -11.21
C LEU A 85 5.39 4.83 -10.39
N THR A 86 6.35 5.68 -10.00
CA THR A 86 7.53 5.25 -9.24
C THR A 86 7.23 5.04 -7.76
N THR A 87 6.43 5.92 -7.15
CA THR A 87 6.21 5.90 -5.68
C THR A 87 4.76 6.13 -5.28
N GLY A 88 4.07 7.07 -5.93
CA GLY A 88 2.70 7.46 -5.57
C GLY A 88 1.70 6.31 -5.64
N LEU A 89 1.86 5.39 -6.59
CA LEU A 89 0.99 4.23 -6.75
C LEU A 89 1.05 3.31 -5.52
N ALA A 90 2.24 3.00 -5.02
CA ALA A 90 2.40 2.13 -3.86
C ALA A 90 1.82 2.77 -2.59
N ILE A 91 1.97 4.09 -2.42
CA ILE A 91 1.40 4.85 -1.31
C ILE A 91 -0.14 4.83 -1.38
N ALA A 92 -0.69 5.07 -2.57
CA ALA A 92 -2.14 5.07 -2.77
C ALA A 92 -2.75 3.66 -2.57
N GLN A 93 -2.09 2.62 -3.08
CA GLN A 93 -2.49 1.23 -2.82
C GLN A 93 -2.48 0.89 -1.34
N ASP A 94 -1.49 1.39 -0.59
CA ASP A 94 -1.42 1.16 0.85
C ASP A 94 -2.55 1.86 1.61
N GLU A 95 -2.91 3.09 1.23
CA GLU A 95 -4.09 3.78 1.76
C GLU A 95 -5.35 2.95 1.52
N ASP A 96 -5.55 2.48 0.29
CA ASP A 96 -6.70 1.63 -0.06
C ASP A 96 -6.70 0.31 0.73
N ASN A 97 -5.53 -0.31 0.95
CA ASN A 97 -5.40 -1.52 1.76
C ASN A 97 -5.77 -1.27 3.23
N ARG A 98 -5.31 -0.16 3.83
CA ARG A 98 -5.71 0.21 5.21
C ARG A 98 -7.22 0.40 5.32
N VAL A 99 -7.83 1.05 4.32
CA VAL A 99 -9.29 1.22 4.26
C VAL A 99 -10.00 -0.13 4.12
N ALA A 100 -9.49 -1.04 3.30
CA ALA A 100 -10.07 -2.38 3.14
C ALA A 100 -10.02 -3.17 4.46
N ILE A 101 -8.89 -3.15 5.16
CA ILE A 101 -8.74 -3.87 6.44
C ILE A 101 -9.61 -3.25 7.54
N THR A 102 -9.70 -1.93 7.62
CA THR A 102 -10.57 -1.27 8.60
C THR A 102 -12.05 -1.56 8.35
N LYS A 103 -12.49 -1.67 7.08
CA LYS A 103 -13.84 -2.14 6.75
C LYS A 103 -14.10 -3.57 7.20
N ILE A 104 -13.13 -4.48 7.03
CA ILE A 104 -13.22 -5.85 7.56
C ILE A 104 -13.38 -5.83 9.08
N LEU A 105 -12.60 -5.00 9.79
CA LEU A 105 -12.71 -4.87 11.25
C LEU A 105 -14.03 -4.25 11.71
N ALA A 106 -14.64 -3.39 10.89
CA ALA A 106 -15.92 -2.75 11.19
C ALA A 106 -17.12 -3.69 11.02
N ASP A 107 -16.98 -4.79 10.27
CA ASP A 107 -18.04 -5.79 10.14
C ASP A 107 -18.24 -6.53 11.49
N PRO A 108 -19.46 -6.47 12.07
CA PRO A 108 -19.77 -7.18 13.32
C PRO A 108 -19.59 -8.70 13.23
N ALA A 109 -19.73 -9.28 12.04
CA ALA A 109 -19.58 -10.72 11.79
C ALA A 109 -18.11 -11.16 11.76
N THR A 110 -17.15 -10.23 11.81
CA THR A 110 -15.72 -10.57 11.80
C THR A 110 -15.32 -11.33 13.07
N GLY A 111 -14.82 -12.54 12.83
CA GLY A 111 -14.36 -13.47 13.87
C GLY A 111 -13.10 -13.00 14.60
N ARG A 112 -12.73 -13.73 15.67
CA ARG A 112 -11.62 -13.34 16.55
C ARG A 112 -10.27 -13.54 15.87
N GLY A 113 -10.11 -14.61 15.09
CA GLY A 113 -8.92 -14.87 14.28
C GLY A 113 -8.69 -13.78 13.26
N VAL A 114 -9.73 -13.45 12.48
CA VAL A 114 -9.65 -12.36 11.49
C VAL A 114 -9.32 -11.03 12.16
N LYS A 115 -9.95 -10.68 13.29
CA LYS A 115 -9.63 -9.44 14.03
C LYS A 115 -8.17 -9.38 14.47
N ARG A 116 -7.62 -10.50 14.97
CA ARG A 116 -6.23 -10.56 15.43
C ARG A 116 -5.25 -10.35 14.27
N GLU A 117 -5.41 -11.09 13.17
CA GLU A 117 -4.49 -10.98 12.03
C GLU A 117 -4.65 -9.66 11.26
N ALA A 118 -5.86 -9.11 11.19
CA ALA A 118 -6.11 -7.78 10.61
C ALA A 118 -5.39 -6.67 11.40
N ASN A 119 -5.48 -6.68 12.73
CA ASN A 119 -4.76 -5.68 13.56
C ASN A 119 -3.25 -5.83 13.42
N LYS A 120 -2.74 -7.07 13.44
CA LYS A 120 -1.32 -7.35 13.19
C LYS A 120 -0.84 -6.79 11.84
N ALA A 121 -1.65 -6.92 10.79
CA ALA A 121 -1.33 -6.35 9.48
C ALA A 121 -1.35 -4.82 9.47
N LEU A 122 -2.30 -4.19 10.19
CA LEU A 122 -2.36 -2.74 10.33
C LEU A 122 -1.17 -2.17 11.09
N ASP A 123 -0.70 -2.87 12.12
CA ASP A 123 0.48 -2.50 12.92
C ASP A 123 1.81 -2.73 12.17
N GLY A 124 1.76 -3.45 11.04
CA GLY A 124 2.92 -3.77 10.22
C GLY A 124 3.17 -2.80 9.05
N THR A 125 3.88 -3.32 8.05
CA THR A 125 4.25 -2.61 6.82
C THR A 125 3.14 -2.65 5.76
N ALA A 126 3.31 -1.88 4.68
CA ALA A 126 2.42 -1.97 3.52
C ALA A 126 2.37 -3.39 2.91
N ALA A 127 3.51 -4.10 2.96
CA ALA A 127 3.59 -5.49 2.52
C ALA A 127 2.76 -6.43 3.40
N ASP A 128 2.73 -6.21 4.72
CA ASP A 128 1.92 -7.02 5.64
C ASP A 128 0.42 -6.82 5.39
N ARG A 129 -0.01 -5.58 5.12
CA ARG A 129 -1.39 -5.27 4.74
C ARG A 129 -1.80 -5.93 3.43
N ALA A 130 -0.94 -5.84 2.41
CA ALA A 130 -1.16 -6.51 1.14
C ALA A 130 -1.20 -8.05 1.30
N ALA A 131 -0.29 -8.63 2.08
CA ALA A 131 -0.24 -10.07 2.34
C ALA A 131 -1.48 -10.56 3.08
N PHE A 132 -1.95 -9.80 4.08
CA PHE A 132 -3.19 -10.11 4.78
C PHE A 132 -4.39 -10.14 3.82
N LEU A 133 -4.56 -9.11 3.00
CA LEU A 133 -5.67 -9.07 2.05
C LEU A 133 -5.58 -10.16 0.97
N LYS A 134 -4.36 -10.51 0.54
CA LYS A 134 -4.14 -11.51 -0.51
C LYS A 134 -4.37 -12.95 -0.01
N THR A 135 -3.90 -13.29 1.19
CA THR A 135 -3.94 -14.67 1.69
C THR A 135 -4.31 -14.76 3.17
N GLY A 136 -3.85 -13.83 4.01
CA GLY A 136 -4.03 -13.89 5.46
C GLY A 136 -5.48 -13.88 5.91
N LEU A 137 -6.35 -13.10 5.27
CA LEU A 137 -7.78 -13.02 5.57
C LEU A 137 -8.45 -14.39 5.44
N ARG A 138 -8.19 -15.10 4.34
CA ARG A 138 -8.75 -16.42 4.07
C ARG A 138 -8.30 -17.45 5.11
N LEU A 139 -7.03 -17.41 5.50
CA LEU A 139 -6.49 -18.31 6.53
C LEU A 139 -7.08 -18.00 7.91
N ALA A 140 -7.18 -16.73 8.28
CA ALA A 140 -7.77 -16.32 9.55
C ALA A 140 -9.27 -16.64 9.63
N GLN A 141 -9.99 -16.55 8.52
CA GLN A 141 -11.38 -17.03 8.41
C GLN A 141 -11.46 -18.55 8.62
N ALA A 142 -10.56 -19.32 8.02
CA ALA A 142 -10.53 -20.76 8.19
C ALA A 142 -10.28 -21.18 9.65
N GLU A 143 -9.44 -20.43 10.39
CA GLU A 143 -9.25 -20.62 11.82
C GLU A 143 -10.54 -20.38 12.61
N ASP A 144 -11.21 -19.26 12.34
CA ASP A 144 -12.50 -18.94 12.98
C ASP A 144 -13.58 -19.99 12.65
N ASP A 145 -13.64 -20.46 11.41
CA ASP A 145 -14.56 -21.49 10.95
C ASP A 145 -14.26 -22.84 11.63
N ARG A 146 -12.99 -23.25 11.74
CA ARG A 146 -12.60 -24.48 12.48
C ARG A 146 -13.09 -24.43 13.92
N VAL A 147 -12.91 -23.30 14.60
CA VAL A 147 -13.41 -23.11 15.97
C VAL A 147 -14.94 -23.21 16.02
N ALA A 148 -15.65 -22.65 15.03
CA ALA A 148 -17.10 -22.79 14.94
C ALA A 148 -17.53 -24.25 14.78
N VAL A 149 -16.87 -25.02 13.92
CA VAL A 149 -17.15 -26.46 13.73
C VAL A 149 -16.84 -27.27 14.99
N THR A 150 -15.72 -27.00 15.67
CA THR A 150 -15.41 -27.66 16.94
C THR A 150 -16.49 -27.40 18.00
N ARG A 151 -17.03 -26.17 18.06
CA ARG A 151 -18.16 -25.86 18.94
C ARG A 151 -19.40 -26.68 18.57
N ILE A 152 -19.70 -26.84 17.29
CA ILE A 152 -20.82 -27.68 16.81
C ILE A 152 -20.64 -29.13 17.27
N LEU A 153 -19.47 -29.71 17.06
CA LEU A 153 -19.16 -31.09 17.48
C LEU A 153 -19.29 -31.33 18.99
N ALA A 154 -19.03 -30.29 19.80
CA ALA A 154 -19.17 -30.31 21.24
C ALA A 154 -20.60 -30.05 21.75
N ARG A 155 -21.57 -29.74 20.87
CA ARG A 155 -22.96 -29.50 21.29
C ARG A 155 -23.59 -30.81 21.77
N PRO A 156 -24.22 -30.82 22.96
CA PRO A 156 -24.96 -31.99 23.41
C PRO A 156 -26.17 -32.23 22.48
N GLY A 157 -26.45 -33.50 22.16
CA GLY A 157 -27.61 -33.89 21.36
C GLY A 157 -27.53 -33.57 19.86
N ILE A 158 -26.35 -33.23 19.32
CA ILE A 158 -26.13 -33.13 17.88
C ILE A 158 -26.45 -34.46 17.17
N SER A 159 -27.12 -34.40 16.02
CA SER A 159 -27.45 -35.58 15.21
C SER A 159 -26.19 -36.24 14.65
N ASP A 160 -26.26 -37.55 14.39
CA ASP A 160 -25.15 -38.28 13.78
C ASP A 160 -24.82 -37.77 12.37
N THR A 161 -25.83 -37.34 11.60
CA THR A 161 -25.66 -36.72 10.28
C THR A 161 -24.87 -35.43 10.35
N LEU A 162 -25.25 -34.52 11.26
CA LEU A 162 -24.58 -33.24 11.45
C LEU A 162 -23.17 -33.44 12.03
N ARG A 163 -22.98 -34.43 12.92
CA ARG A 163 -21.66 -34.81 13.43
C ARG A 163 -20.73 -35.30 12.30
N ALA A 164 -21.20 -36.20 11.45
CA ALA A 164 -20.40 -36.73 10.33
C ALA A 164 -20.03 -35.61 9.33
N ALA A 165 -20.99 -34.73 9.02
CA ALA A 165 -20.74 -33.58 8.14
C ALA A 165 -19.72 -32.59 8.73
N ALA A 166 -19.82 -32.30 10.04
CA ALA A 166 -18.86 -31.45 10.74
C ALA A 166 -17.44 -32.05 10.76
N GLN A 167 -17.31 -33.35 10.98
CA GLN A 167 -16.00 -34.03 10.95
C GLN A 167 -15.36 -33.93 9.57
N LYS A 168 -16.14 -34.20 8.52
CA LYS A 168 -15.69 -34.05 7.13
C LYS A 168 -15.23 -32.62 6.82
N ALA A 169 -15.98 -31.62 7.29
CA ALA A 169 -15.64 -30.22 7.05
C ALA A 169 -14.28 -29.85 7.66
N ILE A 170 -14.01 -30.22 8.93
CA ILE A 170 -12.76 -29.89 9.62
C ILE A 170 -11.49 -30.44 8.93
N GLU A 171 -11.62 -31.58 8.27
CA GLU A 171 -10.55 -32.25 7.52
C GLU A 171 -10.37 -31.69 6.10
N GLY A 172 -11.34 -30.89 5.63
CA GLY A 172 -11.40 -30.34 4.30
C GLY A 172 -10.61 -29.04 4.10
N THR A 173 -10.82 -28.42 2.93
CA THR A 173 -10.23 -27.13 2.57
C THR A 173 -10.89 -25.98 3.35
N PRO A 174 -10.24 -24.81 3.45
CA PRO A 174 -10.87 -23.59 3.99
C PRO A 174 -12.22 -23.26 3.36
N GLU A 175 -12.37 -23.54 2.07
CA GLU A 175 -13.61 -23.30 1.33
C GLU A 175 -14.71 -24.29 1.73
N GLU A 176 -14.37 -25.56 1.96
CA GLU A 176 -15.30 -26.58 2.48
C GLU A 176 -15.71 -26.29 3.94
N LEU A 177 -14.75 -25.88 4.77
CA LEU A 177 -15.00 -25.39 6.13
C LEU A 177 -15.99 -24.23 6.12
N ARG A 178 -15.73 -23.23 5.29
CA ARG A 178 -16.59 -22.05 5.17
C ARG A 178 -17.99 -22.42 4.69
N TYR A 179 -18.07 -23.27 3.67
CA TYR A 179 -19.35 -23.75 3.15
C TYR A 179 -20.15 -24.48 4.23
N PHE A 180 -19.53 -25.36 5.01
CA PHE A 180 -20.21 -26.07 6.09
C PHE A 180 -20.76 -25.11 7.16
N VAL A 181 -19.96 -24.16 7.63
CA VAL A 181 -20.37 -23.18 8.65
C VAL A 181 -21.48 -22.25 8.15
N THR A 182 -21.48 -21.89 6.87
CA THR A 182 -22.45 -20.92 6.32
C THR A 182 -23.72 -21.56 5.78
N VAL A 183 -23.62 -22.75 5.20
CA VAL A 183 -24.71 -23.41 4.45
C VAL A 183 -24.88 -24.86 4.90
N GLY A 184 -23.82 -25.66 4.85
CA GLY A 184 -23.90 -27.11 4.97
C GLY A 184 -24.51 -27.61 6.28
N GLN A 185 -24.27 -26.94 7.40
CA GLN A 185 -24.85 -27.31 8.70
C GLN A 185 -26.39 -27.18 8.77
N TYR A 186 -27.01 -26.44 7.84
CA TYR A 186 -28.47 -26.24 7.80
C TYR A 186 -29.18 -27.19 6.83
N GLN A 187 -28.43 -28.06 6.15
CA GLN A 187 -28.95 -28.99 5.12
C GLN A 187 -28.94 -30.46 5.58
N VAL A 188 -28.53 -30.74 6.82
CA VAL A 188 -28.28 -32.10 7.36
C VAL A 188 -29.11 -32.44 8.59
#